data_AF-A0A5T2E3Z0-F1
#
_entry.id   AF-A0A5T2E3Z0-F1
#
_cell.length_a   1.000
_cell.length_b   1.000
_cell.length_c   1.000
_cell.angle_alpha   90.00
_cell.angle_beta   90.00
_cell.angle_gamma   90.00
#
_symmetry.space_group_name_H-M   'P 1'
#
loop_
_entity.id
_entity.type
_entity.pdbx_description
1 polymer ?
#
loop_
_entity_poly.entity_id
_entity_poly.type
_entity_poly.pdbx_seq_one_letter_code
_entity_poly.pdbx_strand_id
1 'polypeptide(L)' 'DRGFIAQAPNGFWQVFERRGESKYPLSVVKIPVSDALHQAFRTQAVLQMKTEMPKELAHEINYELSRFKS' A
#
# COMPACT_ATOMS: atom_id res chain seq x y z
N ASP A 1 5.09 -28.32 1.49
CA ASP A 1 5.64 -27.06 0.96
C ASP A 1 6.53 -27.25 -0.24
N ARG A 2 6.15 -26.71 -1.40
CA ARG A 2 6.93 -26.70 -2.65
C ARG A 2 7.18 -25.27 -3.17
N GLY A 3 6.85 -24.26 -2.37
CA GLY A 3 7.03 -22.84 -2.70
C GLY A 3 8.29 -22.26 -2.08
N PHE A 4 9.00 -21.38 -2.79
CA PHE A 4 10.20 -20.70 -2.30
C PHE A 4 10.31 -19.28 -2.88
N ILE A 5 10.99 -18.38 -2.18
CA ILE A 5 11.24 -17.00 -2.63
C ILE A 5 12.56 -16.97 -3.39
N ALA A 6 12.57 -16.39 -4.59
CA ALA A 6 13.80 -16.14 -5.34
C ALA A 6 13.73 -14.81 -6.10
N GLN A 7 14.89 -14.29 -6.48
CA GLN A 7 14.97 -13.10 -7.33
C GLN A 7 14.75 -13.53 -8.79
N ALA A 8 13.76 -12.93 -9.45
CA ALA A 8 13.48 -13.14 -10.86
C ALA A 8 14.56 -12.46 -11.74
N PRO A 9 14.72 -12.88 -13.01
CA PRO A 9 15.76 -12.34 -13.90
C PRO A 9 15.66 -10.81 -14.15
N ASN A 10 14.51 -10.22 -13.84
CA ASN A 10 14.24 -8.79 -13.90
C ASN A 10 14.57 -8.03 -12.60
N GLY A 11 15.18 -8.71 -11.61
CA GLY A 11 15.64 -8.12 -10.35
C GLY A 11 14.62 -8.07 -9.22
N PHE A 12 13.35 -8.41 -9.47
CA PHE A 12 12.30 -8.41 -8.44
C PHE A 12 12.24 -9.73 -7.66
N TRP A 13 11.99 -9.66 -6.36
CA TRP A 13 11.72 -10.83 -5.54
C TRP A 13 10.32 -11.39 -5.85
N GLN A 14 10.26 -12.68 -6.17
CA GLN A 14 9.02 -13.37 -6.53
C GLN A 14 8.91 -14.71 -5.79
N VAL A 15 7.68 -15.15 -5.55
CA VAL A 15 7.40 -16.48 -5.00
C VAL A 15 7.24 -17.47 -6.16
N PHE A 16 8.05 -18.52 -6.13
CA PHE A 16 8.06 -19.59 -7.12
C PHE A 16 7.49 -20.86 -6.51
N GLU A 17 6.79 -21.65 -7.33
CA GLU A 17 6.33 -22.99 -6.97
C GLU A 17 6.96 -24.03 -7.91
N ARG A 18 7.44 -25.14 -7.34
CA ARG A 18 7.93 -26.28 -8.14
C ARG A 18 6.77 -27.17 -8.59
N ARG A 19 6.41 -27.10 -9.87
CA ARG A 19 5.56 -28.12 -10.52
C ARG A 19 6.43 -29.18 -11.16
N GLY A 20 6.17 -30.45 -10.87
CA GLY A 20 7.01 -31.60 -11.26
C GLY A 20 6.96 -31.98 -12.74
N GLU A 21 6.90 -31.02 -13.65
CA GLU A 21 6.88 -31.24 -15.10
C GLU A 21 8.31 -31.13 -15.67
N SER A 22 8.71 -32.12 -16.46
CA SER A 22 10.11 -32.40 -16.85
C SER A 22 10.80 -31.33 -17.71
N LYS A 23 10.09 -30.29 -18.18
CA LYS A 23 10.67 -29.31 -19.11
C LYS A 23 10.84 -27.89 -18.56
N TYR A 24 9.95 -27.44 -17.67
CA TYR A 24 10.03 -26.11 -17.02
C TYR A 24 9.41 -26.15 -15.62
N PRO A 25 10.17 -26.54 -14.58
CA PRO A 25 9.62 -26.87 -13.27
C PRO A 25 9.28 -25.65 -12.40
N LEU A 26 9.39 -24.41 -12.90
CA LEU A 26 9.23 -23.18 -12.11
C LEU A 26 8.05 -22.36 -12.64
N SER A 27 7.01 -22.21 -11.82
CA SER A 27 5.89 -21.31 -12.11
C SER A 27 5.94 -20.11 -11.15
N VAL A 28 5.80 -18.90 -11.69
CA VAL A 28 5.67 -17.66 -10.90
C VAL A 28 4.28 -17.63 -10.28
N VAL A 29 4.21 -17.58 -8.95
CA VAL A 29 2.95 -17.48 -8.22
C VAL A 29 2.61 -16.00 -8.06
N LYS A 30 1.44 -15.59 -8.57
CA LYS A 30 0.91 -14.23 -8.38
C LYS A 30 0.24 -14.17 -7.00
N ILE A 31 0.90 -13.55 -6.03
CA ILE A 31 0.28 -13.22 -4.74
C ILE A 31 -0.62 -12.00 -4.95
N PRO A 32 -1.92 -12.05 -4.58
CA PRO A 32 -2.79 -10.89 -4.65
C PRO A 32 -2.42 -9.89 -3.54
N VAL A 33 -1.41 -9.06 -3.78
CA VAL A 33 -0.99 -7.98 -2.86
C VAL A 33 -1.87 -6.73 -2.97
N SER A 34 -2.68 -6.65 -4.03
CA SER A 34 -3.56 -5.52 -4.33
C SER A 34 -4.46 -5.18 -3.15
N ASP A 35 -5.17 -6.16 -2.61
CA ASP A 35 -6.15 -5.93 -1.54
C ASP A 35 -5.48 -5.53 -0.22
N ALA A 36 -4.36 -6.17 0.12
CA ALA A 36 -3.58 -5.83 1.31
C ALA A 36 -3.01 -4.40 1.23
N LEU A 37 -2.49 -4.00 0.06
CA LEU A 37 -2.00 -2.65 -0.18
C LEU A 37 -3.13 -1.62 -0.15
N HIS A 38 -4.28 -1.93 -0.76
CA HIS A 38 -5.44 -1.05 -0.72
C HIS A 38 -5.97 -0.85 0.70
N GLN A 39 -6.01 -1.90 1.52
CA GLN A 39 -6.43 -1.81 2.91
C GLN A 39 -5.45 -0.99 3.75
N ALA A 40 -4.15 -1.24 3.60
CA ALA A 40 -3.10 -0.49 4.29
C ALA A 40 -3.16 1.01 3.92
N PHE A 41 -3.29 1.31 2.62
CA PHE A 41 -3.41 2.68 2.12
C PHE A 41 -4.64 3.40 2.67
N ARG A 42 -5.83 2.77 2.59
CA ARG A 42 -7.07 3.36 3.12
C ARG A 42 -6.97 3.64 4.62
N THR A 43 -6.38 2.71 5.37
CA THR A 43 -6.19 2.87 6.82
C THR A 43 -5.31 4.09 7.11
N GLN A 44 -4.18 4.20 6.42
CA GLN A 44 -3.26 5.32 6.62
C GLN A 44 -3.88 6.66 6.19
N ALA A 45 -4.60 6.69 5.07
CA ALA A 45 -5.28 7.88 4.58
C ALA A 45 -6.32 8.40 5.59
N VAL A 46 -7.13 7.50 6.18
CA VAL A 46 -8.12 7.88 7.21
C VAL A 46 -7.44 8.41 8.48
N LEU A 47 -6.34 7.78 8.92
CA LEU A 47 -5.59 8.25 10.08
C LEU A 47 -4.98 9.64 9.85
N GLN A 48 -4.39 9.87 8.68
CA GLN A 48 -3.81 11.16 8.32
C GLN A 48 -4.89 12.23 8.21
N MET A 49 -6.02 11.93 7.56
CA MET A 49 -7.17 12.85 7.45
C MET A 49 -7.71 13.23 8.83
N LYS A 50 -7.86 12.28 9.76
CA LYS A 50 -8.30 12.59 11.15
C LYS A 50 -7.31 13.48 11.91
N THR A 51 -6.03 13.42 11.57
CA THR A 51 -4.98 14.15 12.28
C THR A 51 -4.81 15.57 11.73
N GLU A 52 -4.86 15.73 10.41
CA GLU A 52 -4.58 17.01 9.74
C GLU A 52 -5.85 17.85 9.54
N MET A 53 -7.01 17.25 9.25
CA MET A 53 -8.25 17.99 9.01
C MET A 53 -8.63 18.95 10.16
N PRO A 54 -8.55 18.56 11.46
CA PRO A 54 -8.90 19.48 12.53
C PRO A 54 -7.96 20.70 12.60
N LYS A 55 -6.68 20.52 12.23
CA LYS A 55 -5.70 21.61 12.23
C LYS A 55 -6.01 22.60 11.11
N GLU A 56 -6.29 22.09 9.91
CA GLU A 56 -6.67 22.91 8.76
C GLU A 56 -7.97 23.66 9.04
N LEU A 57 -8.99 23.00 9.59
CA LEU A 57 -10.25 23.64 9.97
C LEU A 57 -10.06 24.72 11.04
N ALA A 58 -9.27 24.45 12.08
CA ALA A 58 -8.98 25.43 13.11
C ALA A 58 -8.20 26.63 12.56
N HIS A 59 -7.26 26.39 11.63
CA HIS A 59 -6.54 27.45 10.95
C HIS A 59 -7.48 28.35 10.15
N GLU A 60 -8.33 27.75 9.32
CA GLU A 60 -9.28 28.48 8.47
C GLU A 60 -10.30 29.27 9.30
N ILE A 61 -10.84 28.68 10.37
CA ILE A 61 -11.74 29.37 11.29
C ILE A 61 -11.06 30.59 11.90
N ASN A 62 -9.82 30.45 12.38
CA ASN A 62 -9.09 31.57 12.96
C ASN A 62 -8.77 32.67 11.93
N TYR A 63 -8.41 32.26 10.71
CA TYR A 63 -8.17 33.16 9.59
C TYR A 63 -9.41 34.01 9.29
N GLU A 64 -10.57 33.38 9.09
CA GLU A 64 -11.83 34.09 8.82
C GLU A 64 -12.25 34.98 10.00
N LEU A 65 -12.14 34.50 11.24
CA LEU A 65 -12.44 35.33 12.42
C LEU A 65 -11.54 36.57 12.52
N SER A 66 -10.28 36.46 12.13
CA SER A 66 -9.36 37.61 12.09
C SER A 66 -9.73 38.60 10.99
N ARG A 67 -10.17 38.09 9.83
CA ARG A 67 -10.64 38.89 8.69
C ARG A 67 -11.90 39.68 9.04
N PHE A 68 -12.84 39.09 9.77
CA PHE A 68 -14.06 39.79 10.20
C PHE A 68 -13.80 40.89 11.24
N LYS A 69 -12.68 40.83 11.97
CA LYS A 69 -12.34 41.82 13.00
C LYS A 69 -11.59 43.04 12.46
N SER A 70 -11.11 43.01 11.22
CA SER A 70 -10.45 44.16 10.55
C SER A 70 -11.45 45.01 9.77
#